data_AF-A0A2H1BY45-F1
#
_entry.id   AF-A0A2H1BY45-F1
#
_cell.length_a   1.000
_cell.length_b   1.000
_cell.length_c   1.000
_cell.angle_alpha   90.00
_cell.angle_beta   90.00
_cell.angle_gamma   90.00
#
_symmetry.space_group_name_H-M   'P 1'
#
loop_
_entity.id
_entity.type
_entity.pdbx_description
1 polymer ?
#
loop_
_entity_poly.entity_id
_entity_poly.type
_entity_poly.pdbx_seq_one_letter_code
_entity_poly.pdbx_strand_id
1 'polypeptide(L)'
;MSEVEAAKTSVDRVLKRRKVSGKRFLEHKKFLQRVNRRLKAKGEPRAKGRKPTGKSGVQAAEPKRRFPRSYVTQQGKTKLRLRKTKCFADHVRRFRPSLIPGTVLILLAGPHKGKRVVLLNTLRSGLLLVTGPFKYNGVPMRRVNQRYVIATSTHIDLSKLEIPKRVNDEYFRRSDLKEHKESTEKFLVEEVKKYTVSDERKEDQKLVDQQVAAAIRNHPDSKLLHGYLRSLFSLGKRDYPHRMVF
;
A
#
# COMPACT_ATOMS: atom_id res chain seq x y z
N MET A 1 -4.90 50.03 -10.57
CA MET A 1 -4.48 48.86 -11.38
C MET A 1 -5.74 48.23 -11.92
N SER A 2 -6.01 48.41 -13.21
CA SER A 2 -7.27 47.97 -13.81
C SER A 2 -7.35 46.44 -13.84
N GLU A 3 -8.55 45.85 -13.71
CA GLU A 3 -8.75 44.39 -13.74
C GLU A 3 -8.15 43.74 -15.01
N VAL A 4 -8.07 44.51 -16.10
CA VAL A 4 -7.46 44.12 -17.37
C VAL A 4 -5.94 43.93 -17.25
N GLU A 5 -5.24 44.72 -16.44
CA GLU A 5 -3.80 44.56 -16.18
C GLU A 5 -3.50 43.36 -15.27
N ALA A 6 -4.37 43.12 -14.27
CA ALA A 6 -4.28 41.94 -13.41
C ALA A 6 -4.52 40.64 -14.21
N ALA A 7 -5.47 40.66 -15.14
CA ALA A 7 -5.74 39.54 -16.04
C ALA A 7 -4.56 39.28 -17.00
N LYS A 8 -4.00 40.33 -17.65
CA LYS A 8 -2.81 40.21 -18.52
C LYS A 8 -1.59 39.63 -17.80
N THR A 9 -1.29 40.11 -16.60
CA THR A 9 -0.15 39.61 -15.81
C THR A 9 -0.31 38.15 -15.35
N SER A 10 -1.55 37.70 -15.10
CA SER A 10 -1.85 36.31 -14.77
C SER A 10 -1.66 35.36 -15.96
N VAL A 11 -2.09 35.80 -17.16
CA VAL A 11 -1.98 35.05 -18.41
C VAL A 11 -0.51 34.94 -18.84
N ASP A 12 0.28 36.01 -18.71
CA ASP A 12 1.72 36.01 -18.98
C ASP A 12 2.53 35.13 -18.02
N ARG A 13 2.11 35.00 -16.76
CA ARG A 13 2.73 34.06 -15.81
C ARG A 13 2.47 32.60 -16.16
N VAL A 14 1.30 32.28 -16.72
CA VAL A 14 0.93 30.92 -17.14
C VAL A 14 1.58 30.54 -18.48
N LEU A 15 1.78 31.52 -19.38
CA LEU A 15 2.39 31.31 -20.70
C LEU A 15 3.93 31.43 -20.73
N LYS A 16 4.58 32.00 -19.71
CA LYS A 16 6.04 31.98 -19.59
C LYS A 16 6.53 30.53 -19.45
N ARG A 17 6.94 29.92 -20.57
CA ARG A 17 7.78 28.72 -20.58
C ARG A 17 8.89 28.91 -19.55
N ARG A 18 8.94 28.06 -18.51
CA ARG A 18 10.00 28.09 -17.50
C ARG A 18 11.34 28.16 -18.23
N LYS A 19 12.05 29.30 -18.14
CA LYS A 19 13.38 29.46 -18.70
C LYS A 19 14.29 28.46 -17.99
N VAL A 20 14.54 27.32 -18.64
CA VAL A 20 15.51 26.33 -18.17
C VAL A 20 16.89 26.92 -18.40
N SER A 21 17.73 26.99 -17.37
CA SER A 21 19.10 27.50 -17.53
C SER A 21 19.83 26.70 -18.61
N GLY A 22 20.66 27.38 -19.42
CA GLY A 22 21.41 26.73 -20.51
C GLY A 22 22.26 25.55 -20.02
N LYS A 23 22.79 25.65 -18.79
CA LYS A 23 23.50 24.57 -18.09
C LYS A 23 22.61 23.32 -17.90
N ARG A 24 21.38 23.50 -17.42
CA ARG A 24 20.42 22.39 -17.21
C ARG A 24 19.96 21.76 -18.53
N PHE A 25 19.85 22.56 -19.60
CA PHE A 25 19.59 22.04 -20.94
C PHE A 25 20.76 21.17 -21.44
N LEU A 26 21.99 21.65 -21.29
CA LEU A 26 23.19 20.92 -21.69
C LEU A 26 23.37 19.61 -20.89
N GLU A 27 23.16 19.65 -19.58
CA GLU A 27 23.19 18.47 -18.70
C GLU A 27 22.13 17.44 -19.10
N HIS A 28 20.91 17.90 -19.41
CA HIS A 28 19.86 17.02 -19.92
C HIS A 28 20.23 16.39 -21.29
N LYS A 29 20.87 17.15 -22.18
CA LYS A 29 21.34 16.64 -23.49
C LYS A 29 22.45 15.60 -23.32
N LYS A 30 23.43 15.85 -22.43
CA LYS A 30 24.49 14.90 -22.07
C LYS A 30 23.92 13.63 -21.41
N PHE A 31 22.93 13.79 -20.53
CA PHE A 31 22.21 12.67 -19.92
C PHE A 31 21.50 11.80 -20.97
N LEU A 32 20.75 12.42 -21.89
CA LEU A 32 20.06 11.71 -22.98
C LEU A 32 21.04 10.99 -23.91
N GLN A 33 22.20 11.59 -24.22
CA GLN A 33 23.25 10.92 -25.00
C GLN A 33 23.79 9.67 -24.27
N ARG A 34 24.07 9.77 -22.96
CA ARG A 34 24.53 8.65 -22.14
C ARG A 34 23.51 7.52 -22.10
N VAL A 35 22.23 7.85 -21.88
CA VAL A 35 21.12 6.89 -21.87
C VAL A 35 20.96 6.23 -23.24
N ASN A 36 20.95 7.00 -24.33
CA ASN A 36 20.81 6.45 -25.68
C ASN A 36 22.01 5.56 -26.08
N ARG A 37 23.22 5.83 -25.59
CA ARG A 37 24.38 4.94 -25.80
C ARG A 37 24.18 3.58 -25.11
N ARG A 38 23.66 3.59 -23.88
CA ARG A 38 23.32 2.36 -23.13
C ARG A 38 22.18 1.59 -23.78
N LEU A 39 21.12 2.27 -24.20
CA LEU A 39 19.98 1.65 -24.90
C LEU A 39 20.42 1.03 -26.24
N LYS A 40 21.28 1.73 -27.00
CA LYS A 40 21.87 1.19 -28.25
C LYS A 40 22.67 -0.09 -27.99
N ALA A 41 23.48 -0.12 -26.92
CA ALA A 41 24.26 -1.32 -26.55
C ALA A 41 23.37 -2.52 -26.17
N LYS A 42 22.15 -2.27 -25.69
CA LYS A 42 21.14 -3.28 -25.36
C LYS A 42 20.18 -3.62 -26.50
N GLY A 43 20.30 -2.96 -27.67
CA GLY A 43 19.35 -3.09 -28.78
C GLY A 43 17.98 -2.43 -28.56
N GLU A 44 17.82 -1.62 -27.51
CA GLU A 44 16.58 -0.96 -27.13
C GLU A 44 16.38 0.40 -27.85
N PRO A 45 15.13 0.84 -28.09
CA PRO A 45 14.84 2.11 -28.74
C PRO A 45 15.32 3.32 -27.92
N ARG A 46 15.70 4.41 -28.58
CA ARG A 46 16.12 5.66 -27.94
C ARG A 46 15.01 6.25 -27.05
N ALA A 47 15.40 6.91 -25.96
CA ALA A 47 14.49 7.45 -24.93
C ALA A 47 13.47 8.51 -25.42
N LYS A 48 13.70 9.12 -26.60
CA LYS A 48 12.76 10.03 -27.27
C LYS A 48 12.17 9.44 -28.56
N GLY A 49 11.92 8.14 -28.57
CA GLY A 49 10.91 7.52 -29.44
C GLY A 49 11.06 7.82 -30.93
N ARG A 50 12.23 7.58 -31.51
CA ARG A 50 12.33 7.19 -32.93
C ARG A 50 13.36 6.08 -33.02
N LYS A 51 12.91 4.88 -33.44
CA LYS A 51 13.82 3.81 -33.84
C LYS A 51 14.66 4.37 -35.01
N PRO A 52 16.00 4.34 -34.96
CA PRO A 52 16.77 4.56 -36.17
C PRO A 52 16.49 3.37 -37.10
N THR A 53 15.79 3.61 -38.21
CA THR A 53 15.61 2.60 -39.26
C THR A 53 16.94 2.41 -39.98
N GLY A 54 17.71 1.42 -39.55
CA GLY A 54 18.80 0.88 -40.35
C GLY A 54 18.24 0.22 -41.61
N LYS A 55 18.89 0.44 -42.76
CA LYS A 55 18.57 -0.17 -44.05
C LYS A 55 19.00 -1.65 -44.06
N SER A 56 18.36 -2.52 -43.28
CA SER A 56 18.51 -3.98 -43.40
C SER A 56 17.67 -4.69 -42.36
N GLY A 57 16.77 -5.56 -42.82
CA GLY A 57 15.98 -6.47 -41.99
C GLY A 57 14.51 -6.07 -41.94
N VAL A 58 13.68 -6.84 -42.63
CA VAL A 58 12.21 -6.79 -42.55
C VAL A 58 11.80 -6.77 -41.08
N GLN A 59 11.42 -5.60 -40.58
CA GLN A 59 10.81 -5.50 -39.25
C GLN A 59 9.46 -6.19 -39.38
N ALA A 60 9.24 -7.26 -38.60
CA ALA A 60 7.92 -7.86 -38.46
C ALA A 60 6.92 -6.73 -38.17
N ALA A 61 6.06 -6.44 -39.14
CA ALA A 61 5.14 -5.32 -39.05
C ALA A 61 4.22 -5.58 -37.85
N GLU A 62 4.31 -4.72 -36.83
CA GLU A 62 3.42 -4.82 -35.68
C GLU A 62 1.97 -4.86 -36.19
N PRO A 63 1.15 -5.84 -35.76
CA PRO A 63 -0.18 -6.02 -36.29
C PRO A 63 -0.97 -4.71 -36.12
N LYS A 64 -1.37 -4.11 -37.24
CA LYS A 64 -2.18 -2.88 -37.24
C LYS A 64 -3.46 -3.17 -36.45
N ARG A 65 -3.80 -2.31 -35.49
CA ARG A 65 -5.08 -2.41 -34.76
C ARG A 65 -6.23 -2.42 -35.77
N ARG A 66 -6.94 -3.55 -35.88
CA ARG A 66 -8.11 -3.69 -36.75
C ARG A 66 -9.31 -2.98 -36.11
N PHE A 67 -10.17 -2.40 -36.94
CA PHE A 67 -11.45 -1.86 -36.47
C PHE A 67 -12.30 -2.96 -35.82
N PRO A 68 -13.08 -2.65 -34.77
CA PRO A 68 -13.96 -3.64 -34.13
C PRO A 68 -15.00 -4.14 -35.13
N ARG A 69 -15.37 -5.42 -35.03
CA ARG A 69 -16.32 -6.08 -35.94
C ARG A 69 -17.77 -5.65 -35.70
N SER A 70 -18.09 -5.14 -34.52
CA SER A 70 -19.41 -4.63 -34.15
C SER A 70 -19.31 -3.28 -33.44
N TYR A 71 -20.27 -2.41 -33.72
CA TYR A 71 -20.47 -1.14 -33.03
C TYR A 71 -21.77 -1.20 -32.23
N VAL A 72 -21.80 -0.57 -31.06
CA VAL A 72 -23.05 -0.36 -30.31
C VAL A 72 -23.87 0.74 -30.97
N THR A 73 -25.20 0.63 -30.95
CA THR A 73 -26.13 1.57 -31.59
C THR A 73 -26.06 2.98 -31.01
N GLN A 74 -25.81 3.11 -29.70
CA GLN A 74 -25.56 4.39 -29.04
C GLN A 74 -24.29 4.32 -28.19
N GLN A 75 -23.35 5.23 -28.45
CA GLN A 75 -22.16 5.39 -27.62
C GLN A 75 -22.44 6.37 -26.50
N GLY A 76 -22.17 5.96 -25.26
CA GLY A 76 -22.26 6.85 -24.10
C GLY A 76 -21.27 8.02 -24.21
N LYS A 77 -21.69 9.22 -23.81
CA LYS A 77 -20.81 10.40 -23.75
C LYS A 77 -19.68 10.16 -22.74
N THR A 78 -18.47 10.57 -23.09
CA THR A 78 -17.32 10.46 -22.18
C THR A 78 -17.38 11.52 -21.07
N LYS A 79 -16.99 11.13 -19.86
CA LYS A 79 -16.96 12.07 -18.71
C LYS A 79 -15.81 13.07 -18.88
N LEU A 80 -16.11 14.36 -18.78
CA LEU A 80 -15.12 15.43 -18.76
C LEU A 80 -14.23 15.30 -17.50
N ARG A 81 -12.91 15.28 -17.67
CA ARG A 81 -11.95 15.25 -16.54
C ARG A 81 -11.41 16.64 -16.25
N LEU A 82 -12.05 17.33 -15.30
CA LEU A 82 -11.66 18.68 -14.86
C LEU A 82 -10.32 18.71 -14.08
N ARG A 83 -9.94 17.60 -13.43
CA ARG A 83 -8.69 17.47 -12.67
C ARG A 83 -8.09 16.09 -12.88
N LYS A 84 -6.77 15.98 -12.65
CA LYS A 84 -6.07 14.69 -12.64
C LYS A 84 -6.51 13.88 -11.41
N THR A 85 -7.47 12.98 -11.60
CA THR A 85 -7.86 12.01 -10.57
C THR A 85 -6.69 11.06 -10.32
N LYS A 86 -6.23 10.98 -9.07
CA LYS A 86 -5.20 10.01 -8.66
C LYS A 86 -5.85 8.68 -8.33
N CYS A 87 -5.26 7.59 -8.84
CA CYS A 87 -5.62 6.25 -8.42
C CYS A 87 -5.20 6.02 -6.96
N PHE A 88 -5.84 5.09 -6.26
CA PHE A 88 -5.55 4.78 -4.86
C PHE A 88 -4.07 4.44 -4.61
N ALA A 89 -3.41 3.78 -5.56
CA ALA A 89 -2.00 3.45 -5.48
C ALA A 89 -1.08 4.69 -5.35
N ASP A 90 -1.52 5.84 -5.85
CA ASP A 90 -0.75 7.10 -5.86
C ASP A 90 -1.15 8.06 -4.73
N HIS A 91 -2.02 7.62 -3.82
CA HIS A 91 -2.45 8.43 -2.69
C HIS A 91 -1.34 8.53 -1.65
N VAL A 92 -1.08 9.74 -1.17
CA VAL A 92 -0.15 9.98 -0.06
C VAL A 92 -0.78 9.43 1.22
N ARG A 93 -0.05 8.54 1.91
CA ARG A 93 -0.49 7.96 3.17
C ARG A 93 -0.01 8.82 4.33
N ARG A 94 -0.94 9.15 5.24
CA ARG A 94 -0.68 9.95 6.44
C ARG A 94 -1.06 9.13 7.65
N PHE A 95 -0.17 9.09 8.63
CA PHE A 95 -0.37 8.37 9.89
C PHE A 95 -0.44 9.36 11.05
N ARG A 96 -1.13 8.97 12.13
CA ARG A 96 -1.15 9.75 13.38
C ARG A 96 0.23 9.70 14.01
N PRO A 97 0.69 10.78 14.67
CA PRO A 97 2.00 10.78 15.34
C PRO A 97 2.09 9.75 16.47
N SER A 98 0.96 9.37 17.07
CA SER A 98 0.90 8.32 18.10
C SER A 98 1.12 6.90 17.56
N LEU A 99 1.13 6.69 16.25
CA LEU A 99 1.32 5.37 15.64
C LEU A 99 2.78 5.15 15.29
N ILE A 100 3.56 4.84 16.32
CA ILE A 100 4.99 4.55 16.22
C ILE A 100 5.16 3.01 16.24
N PRO A 101 6.04 2.43 15.41
CA PRO A 101 6.38 1.01 15.50
C PRO A 101 6.74 0.63 16.94
N GLY A 102 6.12 -0.40 17.50
CA GLY A 102 6.28 -0.80 18.90
C GLY A 102 5.17 -0.33 19.84
N THR A 103 4.36 0.66 19.45
CA THR A 103 3.23 1.10 20.24
C THR A 103 2.16 0.01 20.35
N VAL A 104 1.62 -0.16 21.56
CA VAL A 104 0.49 -1.07 21.78
C VAL A 104 -0.80 -0.41 21.30
N LEU A 105 -1.65 -1.22 20.69
CA LEU A 105 -2.83 -0.81 19.96
C LEU A 105 -4.04 -1.59 20.49
N ILE A 106 -5.16 -0.92 20.69
CA ILE A 106 -6.44 -1.57 20.99
C ILE A 106 -7.25 -1.66 19.69
N LEU A 107 -7.61 -2.88 19.30
CA LEU A 107 -8.44 -3.10 18.13
C LEU A 107 -9.91 -2.83 18.45
N LEU A 108 -10.58 -1.99 17.65
CA LEU A 108 -11.99 -1.65 17.86
C LEU A 108 -12.95 -2.50 17.01
N ALA A 109 -12.50 -2.94 15.84
CA ALA A 109 -13.36 -3.62 14.87
C ALA A 109 -12.79 -4.98 14.44
N GLY A 110 -13.70 -5.84 13.99
CA GLY A 110 -13.39 -7.18 13.47
C GLY A 110 -13.37 -8.28 14.54
N PRO A 111 -12.89 -9.48 14.17
CA PRO A 111 -12.91 -10.66 15.05
C PRO A 111 -12.10 -10.49 16.34
N HIS A 112 -11.10 -9.61 16.31
CA HIS A 112 -10.17 -9.37 17.42
C HIS A 112 -10.46 -8.06 18.16
N LYS A 113 -11.71 -7.56 18.10
CA LYS A 113 -12.12 -6.36 18.85
C LYS A 113 -11.84 -6.50 20.35
N GLY A 114 -11.43 -5.41 20.98
CA GLY A 114 -11.01 -5.34 22.39
C GLY A 114 -9.61 -5.91 22.64
N LYS A 115 -9.00 -6.67 21.73
CA LYS A 115 -7.65 -7.21 21.97
C LYS A 115 -6.59 -6.12 21.87
N ARG A 116 -5.57 -6.22 22.72
CA ARG A 116 -4.39 -5.36 22.73
C ARG A 116 -3.26 -6.00 21.92
N VAL A 117 -2.67 -5.24 21.02
CA VAL A 117 -1.85 -5.78 19.93
C VAL A 117 -0.69 -4.83 19.63
N VAL A 118 0.46 -5.32 19.16
CA VAL A 118 1.65 -4.49 18.94
C VAL A 118 1.73 -4.04 17.49
N LEU A 119 1.98 -2.75 17.27
CA LEU A 119 2.25 -2.20 15.93
C LEU A 119 3.64 -2.62 15.45
N LEU A 120 3.73 -3.30 14.32
CA LEU A 120 5.02 -3.69 13.74
C LEU A 120 5.54 -2.65 12.74
N ASN A 121 4.71 -2.33 11.74
CA ASN A 121 5.08 -1.40 10.68
C ASN A 121 3.82 -0.82 10.02
N THR A 122 3.99 0.24 9.24
CA THR A 122 2.96 0.76 8.33
C THR A 122 3.22 0.26 6.90
N LEU A 123 2.18 -0.23 6.24
CA LEU A 123 2.28 -0.75 4.87
C LEU A 123 2.05 0.34 3.82
N ARG A 124 2.47 0.07 2.58
CA ARG A 124 2.34 1.00 1.44
C ARG A 124 0.87 1.36 1.17
N SER A 125 -0.06 0.45 1.42
CA SER A 125 -1.51 0.71 1.31
C SER A 125 -2.06 1.67 2.37
N GLY A 126 -1.27 2.11 3.36
CA GLY A 126 -1.75 2.90 4.48
C GLY A 126 -2.43 2.07 5.58
N LEU A 127 -2.39 0.75 5.48
CA LEU A 127 -2.81 -0.16 6.55
C LEU A 127 -1.65 -0.40 7.53
N LEU A 128 -1.99 -0.67 8.78
CA LEU A 128 -1.06 -1.03 9.84
C LEU A 128 -0.82 -2.54 9.80
N LEU A 129 0.45 -2.95 9.85
CA LEU A 129 0.84 -4.32 10.13
C LEU A 129 0.95 -4.49 11.64
N VAL A 130 0.16 -5.40 12.18
CA VAL A 130 -0.05 -5.54 13.61
C VAL A 130 0.12 -7.02 13.98
N THR A 131 0.79 -7.32 15.10
CA THR A 131 0.87 -8.69 15.65
C THR A 131 0.54 -8.67 17.13
N GLY A 132 -0.27 -9.62 17.57
CA GLY A 132 -0.46 -9.90 18.99
C GLY A 132 0.19 -11.23 19.21
N PRO A 133 1.37 -11.30 19.87
CA PRO A 133 2.15 -12.53 19.92
C PRO A 133 1.22 -13.72 20.09
N PHE A 134 1.15 -14.62 19.09
CA PHE A 134 -0.04 -15.45 18.87
C PHE A 134 -0.34 -16.33 20.09
N LYS A 135 0.72 -16.72 20.81
CA LYS A 135 0.67 -17.43 22.10
C LYS A 135 -0.06 -16.66 23.21
N TYR A 136 -0.05 -15.34 23.21
CA TYR A 136 -0.57 -14.50 24.29
C TYR A 136 -2.05 -14.21 24.10
N ASN A 137 -2.45 -13.75 22.91
CA ASN A 137 -3.82 -13.28 22.66
C ASN A 137 -4.50 -13.90 21.42
N GLY A 138 -3.82 -14.77 20.68
CA GLY A 138 -4.36 -15.44 19.50
C GLY A 138 -4.63 -14.51 18.31
N VAL A 139 -3.93 -13.37 18.21
CA VAL A 139 -4.06 -12.44 17.07
C VAL A 139 -2.87 -12.64 16.13
N PRO A 140 -3.03 -13.28 14.96
CA PRO A 140 -1.92 -13.43 14.04
C PRO A 140 -1.49 -12.08 13.45
N MET A 141 -0.35 -12.06 12.76
CA MET A 141 0.05 -10.94 11.92
C MET A 141 -1.09 -10.58 10.96
N ARG A 142 -1.57 -9.35 11.06
CA ARG A 142 -2.76 -8.92 10.35
C ARG A 142 -2.67 -7.45 9.95
N ARG A 143 -3.30 -7.15 8.81
CA ARG A 143 -3.50 -5.76 8.38
C ARG A 143 -4.73 -5.17 9.06
N VAL A 144 -4.57 -3.97 9.60
CA VAL A 144 -5.64 -3.22 10.27
C VAL A 144 -5.68 -1.80 9.74
N ASN A 145 -6.88 -1.25 9.56
CA ASN A 145 -7.02 0.15 9.21
C ASN A 145 -6.84 1.01 10.47
N GLN A 146 -5.98 2.02 10.37
CA GLN A 146 -5.69 3.00 11.42
C GLN A 146 -6.93 3.62 12.08
N ARG A 147 -8.05 3.76 11.37
CA ARG A 147 -9.30 4.32 11.94
C ARG A 147 -9.91 3.45 13.03
N TYR A 148 -9.69 2.14 13.00
CA TYR A 148 -10.29 1.18 13.93
C TYR A 148 -9.34 0.79 15.05
N VAL A 149 -8.42 1.68 15.40
CA VAL A 149 -7.39 1.44 16.40
C VAL A 149 -7.27 2.63 17.34
N ILE A 150 -7.17 2.34 18.63
CA ILE A 150 -6.69 3.29 19.64
C ILE A 150 -5.21 3.01 19.87
N ALA A 151 -4.38 4.03 19.70
CA ALA A 151 -2.98 3.96 20.09
C ALA A 151 -2.89 4.26 21.58
N THR A 152 -2.24 3.39 22.35
CA THR A 152 -1.97 3.64 23.77
C THR A 152 -0.61 4.31 23.94
N SER A 153 -0.39 4.86 25.12
CA SER A 153 0.89 5.43 25.58
C SER A 153 1.99 4.38 25.77
N THR A 154 1.61 3.12 25.97
CA THR A 154 2.55 2.01 26.15
C THR A 154 3.30 1.68 24.86
N HIS A 155 4.62 1.59 24.97
CA HIS A 155 5.54 1.41 23.86
C HIS A 155 6.57 0.33 24.16
N ILE A 156 6.80 -0.55 23.19
CA ILE A 156 7.79 -1.63 23.25
C ILE A 156 8.87 -1.30 22.23
N ASP A 157 10.13 -1.26 22.64
CA ASP A 157 11.23 -1.03 21.70
C ASP A 157 11.38 -2.23 20.75
N LEU A 158 11.11 -2.00 19.46
CA LEU A 158 11.21 -2.98 18.37
C LEU A 158 12.35 -2.64 17.40
N SER A 159 13.33 -1.83 17.80
CA SER A 159 14.42 -1.38 16.91
C SER A 159 15.23 -2.53 16.28
N LYS A 160 15.30 -3.69 16.96
CA LYS A 160 16.02 -4.90 16.51
C LYS A 160 15.14 -5.89 15.72
N LEU A 161 13.89 -5.53 15.41
CA LEU A 161 12.96 -6.42 14.74
C LEU A 161 13.23 -6.48 13.24
N GLU A 162 13.42 -7.69 12.72
CA GLU A 162 13.60 -7.93 11.29
C GLU A 162 12.35 -8.55 10.70
N ILE A 163 11.57 -7.74 9.98
CA ILE A 163 10.36 -8.21 9.28
C ILE A 163 10.78 -8.74 7.90
N PRO A 164 10.43 -9.98 7.52
CA PRO A 164 10.74 -10.50 6.19
C PRO A 164 10.15 -9.62 5.09
N LYS A 165 10.96 -9.27 4.08
CA LYS A 165 10.56 -8.38 2.97
C LYS A 165 9.35 -8.88 2.17
N ARG A 166 9.03 -10.18 2.26
CA ARG A 166 7.84 -10.80 1.67
C ARG A 166 6.53 -10.36 2.32
N VAL A 167 6.56 -9.90 3.57
CA VAL A 167 5.38 -9.51 4.35
C VAL A 167 4.88 -8.11 3.91
N ASN A 168 4.22 -8.08 2.74
CA ASN A 168 3.68 -6.87 2.12
C ASN A 168 2.15 -6.93 1.97
N ASP A 169 1.56 -5.91 1.34
CA ASP A 169 0.12 -5.86 1.08
C ASP A 169 -0.41 -7.01 0.22
N GLU A 170 0.41 -7.53 -0.69
CA GLU A 170 0.08 -8.67 -1.55
C GLU A 170 0.04 -9.97 -0.75
N TYR A 171 0.98 -10.14 0.18
CA TYR A 171 1.04 -11.30 1.07
C TYR A 171 -0.26 -11.51 1.85
N PHE A 172 -0.93 -10.43 2.26
CA PHE A 172 -2.20 -10.46 3.00
C PHE A 172 -3.44 -10.31 2.12
N ARG A 173 -3.32 -10.38 0.79
CA ARG A 173 -4.48 -10.36 -0.10
C ARG A 173 -5.33 -11.61 0.15
N ARG A 174 -6.65 -11.45 0.14
CA ARG A 174 -7.56 -12.60 0.23
C ARG A 174 -7.53 -13.33 -1.11
N SER A 175 -7.47 -14.66 -1.06
CA SER A 175 -7.69 -15.51 -2.22
C SER A 175 -9.20 -15.60 -2.50
N ASP A 176 -9.56 -15.53 -3.77
CA ASP A 176 -10.93 -15.76 -4.20
C ASP A 176 -11.14 -17.29 -4.28
N LEU A 177 -11.92 -17.82 -3.34
CA LEU A 177 -12.19 -19.26 -3.23
C LEU A 177 -13.38 -19.70 -4.08
N LYS A 178 -14.05 -18.75 -4.74
CA LYS A 178 -15.16 -19.02 -5.66
C LYS A 178 -14.59 -19.50 -6.99
N GLU A 179 -15.02 -20.67 -7.42
CA GLU A 179 -14.74 -21.15 -8.77
C GLU A 179 -15.67 -20.45 -9.76
N HIS A 180 -15.13 -20.03 -10.91
CA HIS A 180 -15.96 -19.62 -12.04
C HIS A 180 -16.49 -20.91 -12.69
N LYS A 181 -17.77 -21.24 -12.46
CA LYS A 181 -18.44 -22.38 -13.08
C LYS A 181 -19.48 -21.89 -14.09
N GLU A 182 -19.43 -22.44 -15.30
CA GLU A 182 -20.37 -22.13 -16.40
C GLU A 182 -21.61 -23.05 -16.42
N SER A 183 -21.59 -24.16 -15.68
CA SER A 183 -22.66 -25.18 -15.73
C SER A 183 -23.55 -25.15 -14.48
N THR A 184 -24.87 -25.05 -14.68
CA THR A 184 -25.94 -25.04 -13.65
C THR A 184 -25.95 -26.29 -12.76
N GLU A 185 -25.51 -27.44 -13.27
CA GLU A 185 -25.55 -28.73 -12.57
C GLU A 185 -24.57 -28.84 -11.39
N LYS A 186 -23.52 -28.00 -11.36
CA LYS A 186 -22.50 -28.03 -10.29
C LYS A 186 -22.88 -27.19 -9.06
N PHE A 187 -24.07 -26.60 -9.04
CA PHE A 187 -24.53 -25.70 -7.97
C PHE A 187 -25.02 -26.43 -6.71
N LEU A 188 -25.37 -27.71 -6.82
CA LEU A 188 -25.99 -28.51 -5.74
C LEU A 188 -25.00 -29.37 -4.92
N VAL A 189 -23.73 -29.48 -5.34
CA VAL A 189 -22.74 -30.41 -4.74
C VAL A 189 -21.56 -29.69 -4.07
N GLU A 190 -21.52 -28.35 -4.06
CA GLU A 190 -20.33 -27.64 -3.58
C GLU A 190 -20.17 -27.67 -2.05
N GLU A 191 -19.18 -28.45 -1.59
CA GLU A 191 -18.48 -28.15 -0.35
C GLU A 191 -17.82 -26.76 -0.48
N VAL A 192 -18.31 -25.80 0.32
CA VAL A 192 -17.75 -24.45 0.35
C VAL A 192 -16.29 -24.53 0.78
N LYS A 193 -15.36 -24.28 -0.16
CA LYS A 193 -13.92 -24.23 0.12
C LYS A 193 -13.65 -23.21 1.23
N LYS A 194 -13.24 -23.69 2.41
CA LYS A 194 -12.86 -22.84 3.54
C LYS A 194 -11.39 -22.45 3.42
N TYR A 195 -11.08 -21.22 3.82
CA TYR A 195 -9.70 -20.74 3.83
C TYR A 195 -8.86 -21.55 4.84
N THR A 196 -7.75 -22.13 4.38
CA THR A 196 -6.73 -22.76 5.21
C THR A 196 -5.46 -21.92 5.21
N VAL A 197 -4.75 -21.90 6.35
CA VAL A 197 -3.52 -21.13 6.51
C VAL A 197 -2.34 -21.92 5.91
N SER A 198 -1.59 -21.30 5.01
CA SER A 198 -0.36 -21.88 4.44
C SER A 198 0.73 -22.05 5.49
N ASP A 199 1.63 -23.02 5.28
CA ASP A 199 2.71 -23.29 6.23
C ASP A 199 3.73 -22.15 6.29
N GLU A 200 3.98 -21.48 5.17
CA GLU A 200 4.77 -20.24 5.10
C GLU A 200 4.27 -19.17 6.09
N ARG A 201 2.95 -19.00 6.22
CA ARG A 201 2.35 -18.04 7.16
C ARG A 201 2.59 -18.43 8.61
N LYS A 202 2.62 -19.73 8.90
CA LYS A 202 2.90 -20.24 10.25
C LYS A 202 4.37 -20.03 10.62
N GLU A 203 5.28 -20.23 9.67
CA GLU A 203 6.72 -20.01 9.87
C GLU A 203 7.04 -18.53 10.08
N ASP A 204 6.54 -17.65 9.21
CA ASP A 204 6.73 -16.20 9.35
C ASP A 204 6.15 -15.68 10.67
N GLN A 205 5.00 -16.21 11.10
CA GLN A 205 4.42 -15.87 12.41
C GLN A 205 5.33 -16.27 13.56
N LYS A 206 5.87 -17.49 13.55
CA LYS A 206 6.76 -17.98 14.61
C LYS A 206 8.02 -17.12 14.70
N LEU A 207 8.62 -16.77 13.57
CA LEU A 207 9.82 -15.93 13.52
C LEU A 207 9.57 -14.55 14.13
N VAL A 208 8.52 -13.86 13.69
CA VAL A 208 8.19 -12.52 14.18
C VAL A 208 7.78 -12.56 15.66
N ASP A 209 6.97 -13.53 16.07
CA ASP A 209 6.53 -13.65 17.46
C ASP A 209 7.68 -13.98 18.41
N GLN A 210 8.69 -14.75 17.98
CA GLN A 210 9.89 -15.00 18.79
C GLN A 210 10.63 -13.70 19.09
N GLN A 211 10.82 -12.84 18.09
CA GLN A 211 11.51 -11.56 18.25
C GLN A 211 10.69 -10.59 19.12
N VAL A 212 9.38 -10.47 18.88
CA VAL A 212 8.50 -9.61 19.69
C VAL A 212 8.38 -10.11 21.12
N ALA A 213 8.29 -11.42 21.34
CA ALA A 213 8.27 -11.99 22.69
C ALA A 213 9.58 -11.74 23.43
N ALA A 214 10.73 -11.79 22.75
CA ALA A 214 12.02 -11.42 23.34
C ALA A 214 12.05 -9.94 23.74
N ALA A 215 11.57 -9.03 22.88
CA ALA A 215 11.47 -7.61 23.20
C ALA A 215 10.57 -7.36 24.42
N ILE A 216 9.43 -8.06 24.52
CA ILE A 216 8.51 -7.98 25.67
C ILE A 216 9.18 -8.46 26.97
N ARG A 217 9.97 -9.53 26.92
CA ARG A 217 10.69 -10.05 28.09
C ARG A 217 11.77 -9.10 28.59
N ASN A 218 12.41 -8.37 27.68
CA ASN A 218 13.46 -7.41 28.00
C ASN A 218 12.91 -6.08 28.55
N HIS A 219 11.61 -5.82 28.38
CA HIS A 219 10.96 -4.62 28.91
C HIS A 219 10.93 -4.66 30.46
N PRO A 220 11.15 -3.54 31.17
CA PRO A 220 11.12 -3.50 32.64
C PRO A 220 9.83 -4.09 33.22
N ASP A 221 8.68 -3.74 32.63
CA ASP A 221 7.36 -4.20 33.06
C ASP A 221 6.91 -5.53 32.41
N SER A 222 7.85 -6.40 32.01
CA SER A 222 7.57 -7.62 31.24
C SER A 222 6.41 -8.48 31.80
N LYS A 223 6.37 -8.69 33.12
CA LYS A 223 5.32 -9.45 33.81
C LYS A 223 3.93 -8.82 33.64
N LEU A 224 3.84 -7.51 33.83
CA LEU A 224 2.58 -6.75 33.67
C LEU A 224 2.15 -6.70 32.22
N LEU A 225 3.09 -6.47 31.31
CA LEU A 225 2.82 -6.36 29.88
C LEU A 225 2.28 -7.67 29.29
N HIS A 226 2.72 -8.81 29.82
CA HIS A 226 2.19 -10.12 29.47
C HIS A 226 0.69 -10.26 29.78
N GLY A 227 0.26 -9.86 30.98
CA GLY A 227 -1.14 -9.84 31.38
C GLY A 227 -1.95 -8.77 30.63
N TYR A 228 -1.32 -7.63 30.37
CA TYR A 228 -1.92 -6.53 29.63
C TYR A 228 -2.25 -6.90 28.17
N LEU A 229 -1.35 -7.59 27.46
CA LEU A 229 -1.60 -8.05 26.09
C LEU A 229 -2.63 -9.18 26.00
N ARG A 230 -2.74 -10.01 27.04
CA ARG A 230 -3.72 -11.11 27.10
C ARG A 230 -5.13 -10.64 27.46
N SER A 231 -5.25 -9.57 28.24
CA SER A 231 -6.53 -9.02 28.65
C SER A 231 -7.22 -8.23 27.54
N LEU A 232 -8.55 -8.25 27.57
CA LEU A 232 -9.40 -7.52 26.65
C LEU A 232 -9.65 -6.10 27.20
N PHE A 233 -9.77 -5.15 26.30
CA PHE A 233 -10.32 -3.83 26.57
C PHE A 233 -11.84 -3.88 26.45
N SER A 234 -12.51 -3.46 27.52
CA SER A 234 -13.94 -3.21 27.59
C SER A 234 -14.18 -1.97 28.44
N LEU A 235 -15.32 -1.32 28.25
CA LEU A 235 -15.76 -0.22 29.10
C LEU A 235 -16.73 -0.77 30.15
N GLY A 236 -16.43 -0.54 31.42
CA GLY A 236 -17.30 -0.85 32.54
C GLY A 236 -18.31 0.27 32.81
N LYS A 237 -19.09 0.10 33.89
CA LYS A 237 -19.95 1.17 34.40
C LYS A 237 -19.07 2.32 34.88
N ARG A 238 -19.37 3.55 34.44
CA ARG A 238 -18.64 4.80 34.76
C ARG A 238 -17.27 4.98 34.08
N ASP A 239 -16.90 4.11 33.13
CA ASP A 239 -15.76 4.35 32.26
C ASP A 239 -16.16 5.29 31.12
N TYR A 240 -15.66 6.52 31.14
CA TYR A 240 -15.98 7.54 30.13
C TYR A 240 -14.78 7.77 29.21
N PRO A 241 -14.83 7.37 27.91
CA PRO A 241 -13.68 7.45 27.01
C PRO A 241 -13.07 8.85 26.84
N HIS A 242 -13.89 9.89 26.98
CA HIS A 242 -13.42 11.29 26.90
C HIS A 242 -12.57 11.72 28.11
N ARG A 243 -12.60 10.96 29.21
CA ARG A 243 -11.78 11.18 30.42
C ARG A 243 -10.61 10.20 30.52
N MET A 244 -10.62 9.13 29.71
CA MET A 244 -9.57 8.13 29.75
C MET A 244 -8.34 8.62 29.00
N VAL A 245 -7.16 8.35 29.57
CA VAL A 245 -5.88 8.51 28.88
C VAL A 245 -5.48 7.13 28.35
N PHE A 246 -5.27 7.06 27.05
CA PHE A 246 -4.86 5.84 26.36
C PHE A 246 -3.35 5.85 26.17
#